data_AF-A0A0D2EIE1-F1
#
_entry.id   AF-A0A0D2EIE1-F1
#
_cell.length_a   1.000
_cell.length_b   1.000
_cell.length_c   1.000
_cell.angle_alpha   90.00
_cell.angle_beta   90.00
_cell.angle_gamma   90.00
#
_symmetry.space_group_name_H-M   'P 1'
#
loop_
_entity.id
_entity.type
_entity.pdbx_description
1 polymer ?
#
loop_
_entity_poly.entity_id
_entity_poly.type
_entity_poly.pdbx_seq_one_letter_code
_entity_poly.pdbx_strand_id
1 'polypeptide(L)' 'MADPMPEKKVKLEPQIKSVDMSEDMQQEAIEVAQEAMEKFTVEKDIAQHIKREVDPC' A
#
# COMPACT_ATOMS: atom_id res chain seq x y z
N MET A 1 33.49 18.07 -1.89
CA MET A 1 33.28 16.89 -1.04
C MET A 1 31.96 16.28 -1.47
N ALA A 2 31.95 14.95 -1.56
CA ALA A 2 30.98 14.14 -2.30
C ALA A 2 29.53 14.35 -1.86
N ASP A 3 28.64 14.36 -2.86
CA ASP A 3 27.21 14.13 -2.73
C ASP A 3 26.92 12.91 -1.84
N PRO A 4 26.13 13.04 -0.77
CA PRO A 4 25.28 11.94 -0.37
C PRO A 4 24.07 11.97 -1.29
N MET A 5 24.14 11.21 -2.39
CA MET A 5 22.96 10.81 -3.15
C MET A 5 21.92 10.32 -2.13
N PRO A 6 20.72 10.91 -2.05
CA PRO A 6 19.67 10.29 -1.27
C PRO A 6 19.32 9.00 -2.01
N GLU A 7 19.86 7.89 -1.50
CA GLU A 7 19.37 6.56 -1.76
C GLU A 7 17.88 6.60 -1.45
N LYS A 8 17.07 6.81 -2.48
CA LYS A 8 15.66 6.45 -2.47
C LYS A 8 15.64 4.93 -2.31
N LYS A 9 15.84 4.48 -1.06
CA LYS A 9 15.07 3.35 -0.55
C LYS A 9 13.69 3.59 -1.10
N VAL A 10 13.21 2.67 -1.93
CA VAL A 10 11.81 2.63 -2.34
C VAL A 10 11.04 2.39 -1.05
N LYS A 11 10.93 3.43 -0.22
CA LYS A 11 9.88 3.53 0.75
C LYS A 11 8.67 3.56 -0.16
N LEU A 12 7.95 2.46 -0.17
CA LEU A 12 6.60 2.39 -0.68
C LEU A 12 5.80 3.33 0.23
N GLU A 13 6.06 4.64 0.17
CA GLU A 13 5.24 5.65 0.81
C GLU A 13 3.99 5.67 -0.07
N PRO A 14 2.88 5.11 0.41
CA PRO A 14 1.66 5.06 -0.36
C PRO A 14 1.30 6.48 -0.75
N GLN A 15 1.41 6.79 -2.05
CA GLN A 15 1.09 8.12 -2.57
C GLN A 15 -0.41 8.24 -2.71
N ILE A 16 -1.02 8.77 -1.66
CA ILE A 16 -2.45 8.97 -1.61
C ILE A 16 -2.79 10.35 -2.19
N LYS A 17 -3.35 10.38 -3.41
CA LYS A 17 -3.58 11.63 -4.17
C LYS A 17 -4.96 12.26 -3.95
N SER A 18 -5.96 11.46 -3.56
CA SER A 18 -7.31 11.89 -3.17
C SER A 18 -8.07 10.65 -2.70
N VAL A 19 -8.60 10.65 -1.48
CA VAL A 19 -9.46 9.57 -0.96
C VAL A 19 -10.52 10.20 -0.08
N ASP A 20 -11.75 9.75 -0.25
CA ASP A 20 -12.91 10.10 0.59
C ASP A 20 -12.95 9.25 1.88
N MET A 21 -11.83 8.60 2.21
CA MET A 21 -11.68 7.63 3.28
C MET A 21 -10.84 8.25 4.40
N SER A 22 -11.30 8.12 5.64
CA SER A 22 -10.60 8.60 6.85
C SER A 22 -9.16 8.08 6.92
N GLU A 23 -8.25 8.83 7.55
CA GLU A 23 -6.83 8.45 7.70
C GLU A 23 -6.64 7.05 8.30
N ASP A 24 -7.52 6.65 9.23
CA ASP A 24 -7.56 5.32 9.84
C ASP A 24 -7.77 4.21 8.78
N MET A 25 -8.74 4.41 7.89
CA MET A 25 -9.07 3.46 6.82
C MET A 25 -8.02 3.44 5.71
N GLN A 26 -7.30 4.55 5.48
CA GLN A 26 -6.12 4.54 4.62
C GLN A 26 -5.01 3.68 5.21
N GLN A 27 -4.74 3.83 6.52
CA GLN A 27 -3.69 3.09 7.20
C GLN A 27 -3.97 1.59 7.12
N GLU A 28 -5.21 1.17 7.40
CA GLU A 28 -5.65 -0.22 7.23
C GLU A 28 -5.51 -0.71 5.79
N ALA A 29 -5.89 0.11 4.78
CA ALA A 29 -5.75 -0.28 3.38
C ALA A 29 -4.30 -0.50 2.94
N ILE A 30 -3.37 0.27 3.52
CA ILE A 30 -1.93 0.12 3.28
C ILE A 30 -1.43 -1.18 3.90
N GLU A 31 -1.79 -1.45 5.16
CA GLU A 31 -1.39 -2.66 5.87
C GLU A 31 -1.92 -3.92 5.17
N VAL A 32 -3.20 -3.91 4.77
CA VAL A 32 -3.84 -4.97 3.98
C VAL A 32 -3.13 -5.17 2.64
N ALA A 33 -2.77 -4.09 1.94
CA ALA A 33 -2.07 -4.21 0.66
C ALA A 33 -0.67 -4.81 0.82
N GLN A 34 0.05 -4.42 1.88
CA GLN A 34 1.36 -5.00 2.18
C GLN A 34 1.24 -6.48 2.52
N GLU A 35 0.26 -6.84 3.36
CA GLU A 35 0.01 -8.23 3.74
C GLU A 35 -0.40 -9.08 2.52
N ALA A 36 -1.23 -8.53 1.64
CA ALA A 36 -1.65 -9.18 0.41
C ALA A 36 -0.45 -9.48 -0.51
N MET A 37 0.48 -8.54 -0.64
CA MET A 37 1.68 -8.69 -1.46
C MET A 37 2.66 -9.74 -0.89
N GLU A 38 2.64 -9.97 0.42
CA GLU A 38 3.45 -11.01 1.07
C GLU A 38 2.79 -12.39 1.01
N LYS A 39 1.46 -12.47 1.19
CA LYS A 39 0.70 -13.73 1.19
C LYS A 39 0.43 -14.26 -0.21
N PHE A 40 0.21 -13.37 -1.17
CA PHE A 40 -0.19 -13.72 -2.52
C PHE A 40 0.84 -13.26 -3.54
N THR A 41 1.28 -14.19 -4.39
CA THR A 41 2.22 -13.92 -5.49
C THR A 41 1.53 -13.70 -6.83
N VAL A 42 0.21 -13.91 -6.89
CA VAL A 42 -0.61 -13.75 -8.10
C VAL A 42 -1.33 -12.42 -8.04
N GLU A 43 -1.06 -11.52 -8.98
CA GLU A 43 -1.63 -10.16 -9.04
C GLU A 43 -3.16 -10.14 -8.94
N LYS A 44 -3.83 -11.10 -9.59
CA LYS A 44 -5.28 -11.25 -9.54
C LYS A 44 -5.77 -11.52 -8.11
N ASP A 45 -5.05 -12.34 -7.36
CA ASP A 45 -5.45 -12.74 -6.01
C ASP A 45 -5.16 -11.62 -5.00
N ILE A 46 -4.02 -10.93 -5.15
CA ILE A 46 -3.68 -9.70 -4.42
C ILE A 46 -4.80 -8.68 -4.60
N ALA A 47 -5.19 -8.39 -5.85
CA ALA A 47 -6.25 -7.42 -6.14
C ALA A 47 -7.62 -7.84 -5.57
N GLN A 48 -7.93 -9.14 -5.61
CA GLN A 48 -9.17 -9.65 -5.02
C GLN A 48 -9.17 -9.66 -3.48
N HIS A 49 -8.00 -9.78 -2.85
CA HIS A 49 -7.85 -9.71 -1.40
C HIS A 49 -7.99 -8.27 -0.92
N ILE A 50 -7.22 -7.35 -1.50
CA ILE A 50 -7.28 -5.91 -1.20
C ILE A 50 -8.69 -5.38 -1.44
N LYS A 51 -9.33 -5.70 -2.57
CA LYS A 51 -10.69 -5.24 -2.87
C LYS A 51 -11.73 -5.75 -1.85
N ARG A 52 -11.51 -6.91 -1.23
CA ARG A 52 -12.46 -7.47 -0.25
C ARG A 52 -12.24 -6.91 1.15
N GLU A 53 -11.00 -6.60 1.51
CA GLU A 53 -10.67 -6.09 2.84
C GLU A 53 -10.75 -4.56 2.94
N VAL A 54 -10.51 -3.83 1.86
CA VAL A 54 -10.59 -2.36 1.83
C VAL A 54 -12.01 -1.83 1.56
N ASP A 55 -12.92 -2.70 1.14
CA ASP A 55 -14.34 -2.40 0.91
C ASP A 55 -15.23 -3.10 1.97
N PRO A 56 -14.99 -2.93 3.29
CA PRO A 56 -15.95 -3.38 4.29
C PRO A 56 -17.14 -2.42 4.21
N CYS A 57 -18.27 -2.94 3.72
CA CYS A 57 -19.55 -2.25 3.66
C CYS A 57 -19.94 -1.55 4.96
#